data_AF-A0A8T2H225-F1
#
_entry.id   AF-A0A8T2H225-F1
#
_cell.length_a   1.000
_cell.length_b   1.000
_cell.length_c   1.000
_cell.angle_alpha   90.00
_cell.angle_beta   90.00
_cell.angle_gamma   90.00
#
_symmetry.space_group_name_H-M   'P 1'
#
loop_
_entity.id
_entity.type
_entity.pdbx_description
1 polymer ?
#
loop_
_entity_poly.entity_id
_entity_poly.type
_entity_poly.pdbx_seq_one_letter_code
_entity_poly.pdbx_strand_id
1 'polypeptide(L)'
;MNFRSILIRASGYHQLWKRACTTVAAPLSADLCEGDSKKAKAASRKLEKEKMFEKLQSLTGEYLDLITKEQKEKRTSLTVADLAGWAKRLFKDGKHDHALEIYEWMEKKKMKFSPSQFADYVEVVGDLKGFEAAKEVFYRIDPEFDQMDLDAKNLPAFLMLVRFDALAFEDPVVERRREHFLVGRRGEYAMFEKRGRRGLPSLEDEDPLPLRRY
;
A
#
# COMPACT_ATOMS: atom_id res chain seq x y z
N MET A 1 -60.50 -50.11 -19.98
CA MET A 1 -59.67 -51.13 -20.64
C MET A 1 -58.38 -51.30 -19.86
N ASN A 2 -57.99 -52.54 -19.59
CA ASN A 2 -56.74 -52.94 -18.93
C ASN A 2 -55.51 -52.73 -19.85
N PHE A 3 -54.36 -52.33 -19.32
CA PHE A 3 -53.21 -53.18 -18.97
C PHE A 3 -51.90 -52.37 -18.78
N ARG A 4 -51.07 -52.89 -17.87
CA ARG A 4 -49.70 -52.51 -17.45
C ARG A 4 -48.72 -52.60 -18.63
N SER A 5 -47.48 -52.10 -18.67
CA SER A 5 -46.39 -51.79 -17.73
C SER A 5 -45.20 -51.28 -18.57
N ILE A 6 -44.21 -50.59 -17.98
CA ILE A 6 -42.76 -50.90 -18.09
C ILE A 6 -41.96 -49.96 -17.15
N LEU A 7 -40.97 -50.56 -16.49
CA LEU A 7 -40.02 -49.99 -15.53
C LEU A 7 -39.15 -48.85 -16.10
N ILE A 8 -38.62 -47.98 -15.24
CA ILE A 8 -37.16 -47.81 -15.02
C ILE A 8 -36.89 -47.01 -13.73
N ARG A 9 -36.26 -47.74 -12.80
CA ARG A 9 -35.19 -47.39 -11.83
C ARG A 9 -35.12 -45.97 -11.23
N ALA A 10 -35.40 -45.91 -9.93
CA ALA A 10 -35.01 -44.83 -9.03
C ALA A 10 -33.49 -44.59 -9.02
N SER A 11 -33.08 -43.33 -9.20
CA SER A 11 -31.74 -42.84 -8.85
C SER A 11 -31.85 -42.03 -7.57
N GLY A 12 -31.69 -42.74 -6.45
CA GLY A 12 -31.44 -42.13 -5.15
C GLY A 12 -30.07 -42.59 -4.68
N TYR A 13 -29.09 -41.70 -4.70
CA TYR A 13 -27.83 -41.86 -3.96
C TYR A 13 -27.41 -40.50 -3.42
N HIS A 14 -28.03 -40.12 -2.32
CA HIS A 14 -27.39 -39.26 -1.33
C HIS A 14 -26.60 -40.18 -0.38
N GLN A 15 -25.42 -39.70 0.03
CA GLN A 15 -24.59 -40.15 1.16
C GLN A 15 -23.27 -40.88 0.85
N LEU A 16 -22.27 -40.44 1.63
CA LEU A 16 -21.05 -41.14 2.08
C LEU A 16 -19.76 -40.91 1.28
N TRP A 17 -19.29 -39.66 1.37
CA TRP A 17 -17.87 -39.35 1.52
C TRP A 17 -17.26 -40.11 2.72
N LYS A 18 -16.57 -41.22 2.45
CA LYS A 18 -15.52 -41.74 3.35
C LYS A 18 -14.35 -42.19 2.50
N ARG A 19 -13.38 -41.30 2.31
CA ARG A 19 -12.04 -41.68 1.85
C ARG A 19 -11.31 -42.30 3.04
N ALA A 20 -11.11 -43.62 3.00
CA ALA A 20 -10.07 -44.27 3.77
C ALA A 20 -8.72 -43.96 3.09
N CYS A 21 -7.79 -43.36 3.83
CA CYS A 21 -6.41 -43.20 3.39
C CYS A 21 -5.70 -44.56 3.54
N THR A 22 -5.58 -45.31 2.45
CA THR A 22 -4.71 -46.48 2.41
C THR A 22 -3.30 -46.01 2.09
N THR A 23 -2.45 -46.02 3.11
CA THR A 23 -1.00 -45.85 2.96
C THR A 23 -0.46 -47.05 2.19
N VAL A 24 0.03 -46.80 0.98
CA VAL A 24 0.94 -47.71 0.28
C VAL A 24 2.26 -46.97 0.16
N ALA A 25 3.23 -47.38 0.96
CA ALA A 25 4.62 -46.97 0.81
C ALA A 25 5.14 -47.54 -0.52
N ALA A 26 5.30 -46.67 -1.51
CA ALA A 26 6.04 -46.97 -2.73
C ALA A 26 7.47 -46.41 -2.58
N PRO A 27 8.51 -47.12 -3.08
CA PRO A 27 9.89 -46.69 -2.93
C PRO A 27 10.12 -45.34 -3.62
N LEU A 28 10.89 -44.47 -2.96
CA LEU A 28 11.44 -43.26 -3.54
C LEU A 28 12.20 -43.61 -4.83
N SER A 29 11.56 -43.39 -5.98
CA SER A 29 12.28 -42.98 -7.18
C SER A 29 12.35 -41.46 -7.13
N ALA A 30 13.55 -40.97 -6.81
CA ALA A 30 13.91 -39.56 -6.89
C ALA A 30 13.90 -39.11 -8.34
N ASP A 31 12.73 -38.81 -8.88
CA ASP A 31 12.61 -37.88 -10.01
C ASP A 31 12.33 -36.51 -9.41
N LEU A 32 13.40 -35.73 -9.25
CA LEU A 32 13.32 -34.32 -8.89
C LEU A 32 12.58 -33.59 -10.01
N CYS A 33 11.24 -33.49 -9.88
CA CYS A 33 10.44 -32.62 -10.71
C CYS A 33 10.93 -31.18 -10.53
N GLU A 34 11.55 -30.61 -11.57
CA GLU A 34 11.94 -29.19 -11.63
C GLU A 34 10.78 -28.22 -11.30
N GLY A 35 9.53 -28.67 -11.41
CA GLY A 35 8.34 -27.88 -11.11
C GLY A 35 8.19 -27.51 -9.63
N ASP A 36 8.57 -28.41 -8.72
CA ASP A 36 8.35 -28.21 -7.28
C ASP A 36 9.36 -27.22 -6.68
N SER A 37 10.59 -27.21 -7.18
CA SER A 37 11.63 -26.27 -6.74
C SER A 37 11.33 -24.83 -7.19
N LYS A 38 10.79 -24.65 -8.40
CA LYS A 38 10.34 -23.33 -8.93
C LYS A 38 9.18 -22.77 -8.10
N LYS A 39 8.21 -23.61 -7.74
CA LYS A 39 7.05 -23.22 -6.93
C LYS A 39 7.43 -22.89 -5.49
N ALA A 40 8.30 -23.68 -4.86
CA ALA A 40 8.80 -23.41 -3.52
C ALA A 40 9.59 -22.08 -3.45
N LYS A 41 10.43 -21.82 -4.47
CA LYS A 41 11.18 -20.56 -4.57
C LYS A 41 10.29 -19.35 -4.78
N ALA A 42 9.23 -19.47 -5.59
CA ALA A 42 8.24 -18.40 -5.79
C ALA A 42 7.44 -18.11 -4.50
N ALA A 43 7.03 -19.14 -3.77
CA ALA A 43 6.33 -19.00 -2.51
C ALA A 43 7.21 -18.33 -1.43
N SER A 44 8.48 -18.72 -1.32
CA SER A 44 9.46 -18.08 -0.44
C SER A 44 9.65 -16.59 -0.76
N ARG A 45 9.82 -16.25 -2.05
CA ARG A 45 9.92 -14.84 -2.49
C ARG A 45 8.65 -14.04 -2.17
N LYS A 46 7.47 -14.64 -2.35
CA LYS A 46 6.20 -14.01 -2.00
C LYS A 46 6.13 -13.72 -0.50
N LEU A 47 6.49 -14.69 0.33
CA LEU A 47 6.53 -14.52 1.79
C LEU A 47 7.49 -13.41 2.22
N GLU A 48 8.65 -13.30 1.58
CA GLU A 48 9.59 -12.20 1.83
C GLU A 48 8.99 -10.83 1.46
N LYS A 49 8.29 -10.74 0.32
CA LYS A 49 7.60 -9.51 -0.10
C LYS A 49 6.51 -9.09 0.88
N GLU A 50 5.69 -10.03 1.36
CA GLU A 50 4.68 -9.73 2.39
C GLU A 50 5.33 -9.25 3.69
N LYS A 51 6.41 -9.89 4.14
CA LYS A 51 7.16 -9.41 5.32
C LYS A 51 7.70 -8.00 5.17
N MET A 52 8.15 -7.63 3.97
CA MET A 52 8.58 -6.26 3.67
C MET A 52 7.40 -5.28 3.68
N PHE A 53 6.27 -5.68 3.10
CA PHE A 53 5.05 -4.88 3.11
C PHE A 53 4.53 -4.61 4.52
N GLU A 54 4.51 -5.62 5.40
CA GLU A 54 4.13 -5.44 6.82
C GLU A 54 5.05 -4.47 7.56
N LYS A 55 6.35 -4.48 7.25
CA LYS A 55 7.28 -3.48 7.80
C LYS A 55 7.03 -2.08 7.23
N LEU A 56 6.73 -1.97 5.93
CA LEU A 56 6.35 -0.69 5.31
C LEU A 56 5.06 -0.10 5.88
N GLN A 57 4.12 -0.94 6.29
CA GLN A 57 2.90 -0.48 6.93
C GLN A 57 3.12 0.22 8.29
N SER A 58 4.28 0.01 8.92
CA SER A 58 4.61 0.51 10.26
C SER A 58 5.69 1.60 10.27
N LEU A 59 6.29 1.97 9.13
CA LEU A 59 7.43 2.88 9.05
C LEU A 59 7.36 3.82 7.83
N THR A 60 7.83 5.06 8.00
CA THR A 60 7.88 6.15 7.00
C THR A 60 9.11 6.12 6.07
N GLY A 61 9.10 6.97 5.03
CA GLY A 61 9.96 6.99 3.83
C GLY A 61 11.46 6.71 3.93
N GLU A 62 12.15 6.93 5.06
CA GLU A 62 13.55 6.51 5.26
C GLU A 62 13.71 4.98 5.11
N TYR A 63 12.65 4.24 5.42
CA TYR A 63 12.62 2.79 5.32
C TYR A 63 12.65 2.26 3.87
N LEU A 64 12.17 3.03 2.89
CA LEU A 64 12.21 2.63 1.47
C LEU A 64 13.67 2.54 0.95
N ASP A 65 14.53 3.46 1.37
CA ASP A 65 15.95 3.41 1.04
C ASP A 65 16.65 2.24 1.76
N LEU A 66 16.27 1.94 3.01
CA LEU A 66 16.78 0.79 3.76
C LEU A 66 16.39 -0.54 3.11
N ILE A 67 15.12 -0.71 2.70
CA ILE A 67 14.66 -1.91 1.99
C ILE A 67 15.45 -2.10 0.69
N THR A 68 15.63 -1.01 -0.06
CA THR A 68 16.34 -1.07 -1.34
C THR A 68 17.82 -1.46 -1.14
N LYS A 69 18.44 -1.02 -0.04
CA LYS A 69 19.80 -1.44 0.34
C LYS A 69 19.85 -2.91 0.76
N GLU A 70 18.96 -3.34 1.65
CA GLU A 70 18.82 -4.73 2.13
C GLU A 70 18.60 -5.70 0.96
N GLN A 71 17.90 -5.27 -0.09
CA GLN A 71 17.69 -6.08 -1.29
C GLN A 71 18.89 -6.23 -2.20
N LYS A 72 19.70 -5.18 -2.35
CA LYS A 72 20.96 -5.28 -3.09
C LYS A 72 21.85 -6.37 -2.48
N GLU A 73 21.79 -6.53 -1.16
CA GLU A 73 22.51 -7.58 -0.43
C GLU A 73 21.86 -8.97 -0.59
N LYS A 74 20.52 -9.07 -0.53
CA LYS A 74 19.79 -10.36 -0.56
C LYS A 74 19.52 -10.94 -1.96
N ARG A 75 19.84 -10.21 -3.04
CA ARG A 75 19.50 -10.56 -4.44
C ARG A 75 18.00 -10.80 -4.68
N THR A 76 17.12 -10.26 -3.82
CA THR A 76 15.68 -10.24 -4.03
C THR A 76 15.32 -8.92 -4.70
N SER A 77 14.76 -8.95 -5.91
CA SER A 77 14.41 -7.72 -6.65
C SER A 77 12.99 -7.27 -6.33
N LEU A 78 12.82 -6.12 -5.68
CA LEU A 78 11.56 -5.38 -5.71
C LEU A 78 11.33 -4.84 -7.11
N THR A 79 10.14 -5.04 -7.64
CA THR A 79 9.74 -4.46 -8.92
C THR A 79 8.88 -3.23 -8.71
N VAL A 80 8.82 -2.37 -9.73
CA VAL A 80 7.90 -1.22 -9.80
C VAL A 80 6.45 -1.67 -9.52
N ALA A 81 6.08 -2.84 -10.04
CA ALA A 81 4.75 -3.42 -9.84
C ALA A 81 4.48 -3.83 -8.39
N ASP A 82 5.48 -4.32 -7.65
CA ASP A 82 5.31 -4.63 -6.23
C ASP A 82 5.05 -3.35 -5.42
N LEU A 83 5.85 -2.29 -5.65
CA LEU A 83 5.67 -1.00 -4.95
C LEU A 83 4.35 -0.35 -5.27
N ALA A 84 3.99 -0.26 -6.55
CA ALA A 84 2.72 0.33 -6.95
C ALA A 84 1.53 -0.49 -6.40
N GLY A 85 1.65 -1.83 -6.37
CA GLY A 85 0.66 -2.70 -5.75
C GLY A 85 0.50 -2.43 -4.25
N TRP A 86 1.62 -2.23 -3.54
CA TRP A 86 1.62 -1.87 -2.12
C TRP A 86 1.05 -0.48 -1.86
N ALA A 87 1.45 0.53 -2.64
CA ALA A 87 0.92 1.88 -2.54
C ALA A 87 -0.60 1.91 -2.77
N LYS A 88 -1.08 1.22 -3.81
CA LYS A 88 -2.51 1.07 -4.08
C LYS A 88 -3.26 0.38 -2.94
N ARG A 89 -2.68 -0.65 -2.33
CA ARG A 89 -3.26 -1.33 -1.17
C ARG A 89 -3.36 -0.39 0.03
N LEU A 90 -2.28 0.33 0.36
CA LEU A 90 -2.25 1.32 1.43
C LEU A 90 -3.27 2.44 1.22
N PHE A 91 -3.42 2.90 -0.03
CA PHE A 91 -4.41 3.92 -0.39
C PHE A 91 -5.85 3.44 -0.11
N LYS A 92 -6.16 2.19 -0.48
CA LYS A 92 -7.47 1.56 -0.19
C LYS A 92 -7.69 1.34 1.31
N ASP A 93 -6.62 1.07 2.05
CA ASP A 93 -6.66 0.90 3.51
C ASP A 93 -6.74 2.25 4.26
N GLY A 94 -6.87 3.38 3.55
CA GLY A 94 -6.97 4.73 4.12
C GLY A 94 -5.63 5.33 4.56
N LYS A 95 -4.52 4.62 4.36
CA LYS A 95 -3.15 5.09 4.65
C LYS A 95 -2.62 5.94 3.49
N HIS A 96 -3.36 6.98 3.13
CA HIS A 96 -3.10 7.80 1.95
C HIS A 96 -1.70 8.45 1.97
N ASP A 97 -1.27 8.99 3.12
CA ASP A 97 0.06 9.60 3.27
C ASP A 97 1.20 8.60 2.93
N HIS A 98 1.07 7.34 3.35
CA HIS A 98 2.07 6.30 3.08
C HIS A 98 2.07 5.88 1.61
N ALA A 99 0.88 5.80 1.00
CA ALA A 99 0.76 5.51 -0.42
C ALA A 99 1.46 6.59 -1.27
N LEU A 100 1.27 7.86 -0.90
CA LEU A 100 1.90 8.99 -1.57
C LEU A 100 3.43 8.96 -1.42
N GLU A 101 3.96 8.72 -0.21
CA GLU A 101 5.41 8.60 0.03
C GLU A 101 6.07 7.56 -0.88
N ILE A 102 5.41 6.41 -1.10
CA ILE A 102 5.93 5.37 -2.00
C ILE A 102 6.01 5.88 -3.43
N TYR A 103 4.96 6.53 -3.94
CA TYR A 103 4.95 7.05 -5.30
C TYR A 103 5.98 8.18 -5.51
N GLU A 104 6.08 9.12 -4.58
CA GLU A 104 7.08 10.20 -4.62
C GLU A 104 8.50 9.64 -4.59
N TRP A 105 8.73 8.58 -3.79
CA TRP A 105 10.02 7.89 -3.78
C TRP A 105 10.31 7.19 -5.11
N MET A 106 9.32 6.52 -5.71
CA MET A 106 9.46 5.87 -7.04
C MET A 106 9.78 6.91 -8.13
N GLU A 107 9.12 8.07 -8.10
CA GLU A 107 9.38 9.20 -8.99
C GLU A 107 10.80 9.75 -8.78
N LYS A 108 11.23 9.98 -7.53
CA LYS A 108 12.58 10.45 -7.18
C LYS A 108 13.66 9.49 -7.68
N LYS A 109 13.39 8.18 -7.69
CA LYS A 109 14.28 7.15 -8.26
C LYS A 109 14.14 7.02 -9.79
N LYS A 110 13.31 7.85 -10.44
CA LYS A 110 13.02 7.84 -11.88
C LYS A 110 12.57 6.47 -12.39
N MET A 111 11.75 5.77 -11.60
CA MET A 111 11.18 4.50 -12.02
C MET A 111 10.14 4.74 -13.12
N LYS A 112 10.11 3.84 -14.12
CA LYS A 112 9.15 3.92 -15.22
C LYS A 112 7.83 3.29 -14.78
N PHE A 113 6.80 4.11 -14.62
CA PHE A 113 5.44 3.65 -14.36
C PHE A 113 4.81 3.02 -15.60
N SER A 114 3.98 2.00 -15.43
CA SER A 114 2.98 1.63 -16.44
C SER A 114 1.86 2.68 -16.45
N PRO A 115 1.07 2.77 -17.53
CA PRO A 115 -0.08 3.69 -17.60
C PRO A 115 -1.03 3.59 -16.41
N SER A 116 -1.35 2.36 -16.00
CA SER A 116 -2.22 2.09 -14.86
C SER A 116 -1.61 2.54 -13.53
N GLN A 117 -0.31 2.34 -13.34
CA GLN A 117 0.38 2.76 -12.12
C GLN A 117 0.48 4.28 -12.04
N PHE A 118 0.67 4.94 -13.17
CA PHE A 118 0.68 6.39 -13.24
C PHE A 118 -0.71 6.98 -12.97
N ALA A 119 -1.77 6.36 -13.49
CA ALA A 119 -3.14 6.75 -13.16
C ALA A 119 -3.43 6.62 -11.66
N ASP A 120 -3.00 5.51 -11.03
CA ASP A 120 -3.13 5.33 -9.58
C ASP A 120 -2.36 6.44 -8.82
N TYR A 121 -1.17 6.83 -9.28
CA TYR A 121 -0.41 7.93 -8.67
C TYR A 121 -1.15 9.27 -8.77
N VAL A 122 -1.65 9.62 -9.96
CA VAL A 122 -2.41 10.86 -10.18
C VAL A 122 -3.69 10.88 -9.34
N GLU A 123 -4.38 9.74 -9.20
CA GLU A 123 -5.53 9.60 -8.30
C GLU A 123 -5.15 9.88 -6.84
N VAL A 124 -4.07 9.27 -6.33
CA VAL A 124 -3.60 9.49 -4.95
C VAL A 124 -3.27 10.97 -4.71
N VAL A 125 -2.59 11.62 -5.66
CA VAL A 125 -2.24 13.04 -5.54
C VAL A 125 -3.49 13.92 -5.60
N GLY A 126 -4.42 13.64 -6.50
CA GLY A 126 -5.65 14.43 -6.63
C GLY A 126 -6.55 14.36 -5.41
N ASP A 127 -6.68 13.17 -4.80
CA ASP A 127 -7.47 13.00 -3.58
C ASP A 127 -6.81 13.66 -2.35
N LEU A 128 -5.48 13.67 -2.27
CA LEU A 128 -4.75 14.22 -1.12
C LEU A 128 -4.45 15.73 -1.22
N LYS A 129 -3.98 16.17 -2.38
CA LYS A 129 -3.45 17.52 -2.62
C LYS A 129 -4.33 18.35 -3.56
N GLY A 130 -5.34 17.73 -4.19
CA GLY A 130 -6.26 18.39 -5.11
C GLY A 130 -5.84 18.34 -6.58
N PHE A 131 -6.77 18.80 -7.43
CA PHE A 131 -6.65 18.77 -8.89
C PHE A 131 -5.36 19.41 -9.41
N GLU A 132 -5.01 20.61 -8.94
CA GLU A 132 -3.86 21.34 -9.47
C GLU A 132 -2.54 20.60 -9.22
N ALA A 133 -2.38 20.01 -8.04
CA ALA A 133 -1.21 19.18 -7.73
C ALA A 133 -1.15 17.92 -8.59
N ALA A 134 -2.30 17.28 -8.84
CA ALA A 134 -2.38 16.11 -9.72
C ALA A 134 -2.01 16.45 -11.16
N LYS A 135 -2.47 17.61 -11.64
CA LYS A 135 -2.16 18.14 -12.96
C LYS A 135 -0.67 18.46 -13.11
N GLU A 136 -0.05 19.07 -12.09
CA GLU A 136 1.40 19.33 -12.08
C GLU A 136 2.20 18.03 -12.18
N VAL A 137 1.84 17.02 -11.38
CA VAL A 137 2.47 15.68 -11.44
C VAL A 137 2.30 15.07 -12.83
N PHE A 138 1.11 15.19 -13.43
CA PHE A 138 0.83 14.63 -14.74
C PHE A 138 1.78 15.19 -15.81
N TYR A 139 1.80 16.51 -15.98
CA TYR A 139 2.62 17.16 -17.01
C TYR A 139 4.12 17.15 -16.69
N ARG A 140 4.52 16.95 -15.43
CA ARG A 140 5.92 16.71 -15.08
C ARG A 140 6.42 15.36 -15.60
N ILE A 141 5.58 14.34 -15.58
CA ILE A 141 5.94 12.97 -16.01
C ILE A 141 5.69 12.79 -17.52
N ASP A 142 4.63 13.39 -18.06
CA ASP A 142 4.27 13.31 -19.48
C ASP A 142 4.00 14.71 -20.08
N PRO A 143 5.06 15.51 -20.30
CA PRO A 143 4.93 16.89 -20.79
C PRO A 143 4.45 16.99 -22.24
N GLU A 144 4.62 15.93 -23.02
CA GLU A 144 4.27 15.88 -24.45
C GLU A 144 2.89 15.23 -24.70
N PHE A 145 2.12 14.99 -23.63
CA PHE A 145 0.81 14.35 -23.75
C PHE A 145 -0.14 15.14 -24.67
N ASP A 146 -0.56 14.51 -25.77
CA ASP A 146 -1.60 15.03 -26.65
C ASP A 146 -2.96 14.51 -26.19
N GLN A 147 -3.78 15.42 -25.66
CA GLN A 147 -5.15 15.13 -25.26
C GLN A 147 -6.07 14.69 -26.42
N MET A 148 -5.69 14.98 -27.67
CA MET A 148 -6.45 14.60 -28.86
C MET A 148 -6.10 13.19 -29.35
N ASP A 149 -5.01 12.61 -28.85
CA ASP A 149 -4.60 11.24 -29.15
C ASP A 149 -5.32 10.25 -28.24
N LEU A 150 -6.33 9.56 -28.78
CA LEU A 150 -7.10 8.55 -28.04
C LEU A 150 -6.29 7.27 -27.77
N ASP A 151 -5.19 7.06 -28.49
CA ASP A 151 -4.27 5.95 -28.29
C ASP A 151 -3.10 6.34 -27.37
N ALA A 152 -3.13 7.55 -26.80
CA ALA A 152 -2.10 8.04 -25.91
C ALA A 152 -1.92 7.10 -24.72
N LYS A 153 -0.67 6.66 -24.53
CA LYS A 153 -0.30 5.66 -23.54
C LYS A 153 -0.77 6.02 -22.12
N ASN A 154 -0.75 7.29 -21.74
CA ASN A 154 -1.10 7.76 -20.40
C ASN A 154 -2.51 8.34 -20.29
N LEU A 155 -3.37 8.08 -21.28
CA LEU A 155 -4.79 8.45 -21.23
C LEU A 155 -5.49 8.04 -19.93
N PRO A 156 -5.23 6.86 -19.31
CA PRO A 156 -5.83 6.51 -18.02
C PRO A 156 -5.54 7.53 -16.90
N ALA A 157 -4.35 8.11 -16.88
CA ALA A 157 -3.97 9.12 -15.90
C ALA A 157 -4.61 10.48 -16.22
N PHE A 158 -4.72 10.83 -17.50
CA PHE A 158 -5.44 12.04 -17.92
C PHE A 158 -6.93 11.99 -17.55
N LEU A 159 -7.57 10.81 -17.69
CA LEU A 159 -8.96 10.62 -17.28
C LEU A 159 -9.17 10.85 -15.77
N MET A 160 -8.16 10.64 -14.93
CA MET A 160 -8.23 11.01 -13.51
C MET A 160 -8.30 12.52 -13.35
N LEU A 161 -7.53 13.30 -14.12
CA LEU A 161 -7.61 14.76 -14.12
C LEU A 161 -8.99 15.25 -14.55
N VAL A 162 -9.54 14.70 -15.64
CA VAL A 162 -10.89 15.05 -16.10
C VAL A 162 -11.94 14.77 -15.03
N ARG A 163 -11.82 13.64 -14.32
CA ARG A 163 -12.69 13.33 -13.17
C ARG A 163 -12.57 14.38 -12.07
N PHE A 164 -11.36 14.78 -11.69
CA PHE A 164 -11.17 15.80 -10.65
C PHE A 164 -11.66 17.19 -11.07
N ASP A 165 -11.48 17.56 -12.34
CA ASP A 165 -11.98 18.81 -12.90
C ASP A 165 -13.52 18.84 -12.86
N ALA A 166 -14.17 17.76 -13.32
CA ALA A 166 -15.62 17.63 -13.26
C ALA A 166 -16.16 17.69 -11.81
N LEU A 167 -15.48 17.06 -10.85
CA LEU A 167 -15.83 17.14 -9.44
C LEU A 167 -15.58 18.53 -8.83
N ALA A 168 -14.66 19.32 -9.37
CA ALA A 168 -14.43 20.70 -8.94
C ALA A 168 -15.56 21.65 -9.39
N PHE A 169 -16.29 21.32 -10.46
CA PHE A 169 -17.43 22.11 -10.95
C PHE A 169 -18.73 21.86 -10.19
N GLU A 170 -18.90 20.72 -9.51
CA GLU A 170 -20.18 20.35 -8.89
C GLU A 170 -20.33 20.71 -7.41
N ASP A 171 -19.29 21.05 -6.63
CA ASP A 171 -19.50 21.17 -5.17
C ASP A 171 -18.53 22.08 -4.37
N PRO A 172 -19.01 23.11 -3.64
CA PRO A 172 -18.27 23.72 -2.51
C PRO A 172 -18.14 22.77 -1.30
N VAL A 173 -18.66 21.54 -1.36
CA VAL A 173 -18.57 20.51 -0.30
C VAL A 173 -17.25 19.74 -0.30
N VAL A 174 -16.47 19.73 -1.40
CA VAL A 174 -15.12 19.15 -1.39
C VAL A 174 -14.21 19.90 -0.40
N GLU A 175 -14.37 21.22 -0.29
CA GLU A 175 -13.73 22.03 0.76
C GLU A 175 -14.17 21.60 2.17
N ARG A 176 -15.43 21.16 2.34
CA ARG A 176 -15.97 20.67 3.62
C ARG A 176 -15.46 19.28 4.00
N ARG A 177 -15.21 18.39 3.02
CA ARG A 177 -14.52 17.10 3.25
C ARG A 177 -13.04 17.31 3.55
N ARG A 178 -12.40 18.34 2.97
CA ARG A 178 -11.05 18.80 3.31
C ARG A 178 -10.97 19.37 4.74
N GLU A 179 -11.96 20.16 5.17
CA GLU A 179 -12.02 20.69 6.53
C GLU A 179 -12.25 19.60 7.58
N HIS A 180 -13.17 18.64 7.36
CA HIS A 180 -13.34 17.52 8.31
C HIS A 180 -12.11 16.60 8.38
N PHE A 181 -11.33 16.49 7.30
CA PHE A 181 -10.09 15.71 7.25
C PHE A 181 -8.91 16.41 7.94
N LEU A 182 -8.84 17.76 7.87
CA LEU A 182 -7.81 18.55 8.55
C LEU A 182 -8.15 18.88 10.02
N VAL A 183 -9.43 19.01 10.36
CA VAL A 183 -9.90 19.27 11.74
C VAL A 183 -9.69 18.05 12.63
N GLY A 184 -9.73 16.83 12.09
CA GLY A 184 -9.35 15.60 12.81
C GLY A 184 -7.88 15.57 13.27
N ARG A 185 -6.96 16.27 12.60
CA ARG A 185 -5.52 16.28 12.96
C ARG A 185 -5.12 17.35 13.99
N ARG A 186 -5.98 18.34 14.33
CA ARG A 186 -5.65 19.31 15.40
C ARG A 186 -5.96 18.82 16.81
N GLY A 187 -6.79 17.78 16.95
CA GLY A 187 -7.16 17.24 18.27
C GLY A 187 -6.11 16.37 18.94
N GLU A 188 -5.23 15.72 18.16
CA GLU A 188 -4.36 14.65 18.68
C GLU A 188 -2.94 15.11 19.06
N TYR A 189 -2.47 16.26 18.58
CA TYR A 189 -1.18 16.84 19.01
C TYR A 189 -1.29 17.80 20.21
N ALA A 190 -2.48 18.26 20.57
CA ALA A 190 -2.67 19.16 21.71
C ALA A 190 -2.64 18.44 23.08
N MET A 191 -2.61 17.10 23.09
CA MET A 191 -2.69 16.31 24.32
C MET A 191 -1.33 15.92 24.92
N PHE A 192 -0.21 16.13 24.21
CA PHE A 192 1.11 15.72 24.67
C PHE A 192 2.01 16.83 25.24
N GLU A 193 1.57 18.09 25.26
CA GLU A 193 2.41 19.21 25.73
C GLU A 193 2.05 19.75 27.13
N LYS A 194 1.06 19.16 27.83
CA LYS A 194 0.61 19.63 29.16
C LYS A 194 0.86 18.68 30.34
N ARG A 195 1.90 17.83 30.27
CA ARG A 195 2.40 17.08 31.44
C ARG A 195 3.93 16.99 31.52
N GLY A 196 4.63 18.11 31.28
CA GLY A 196 6.10 18.14 31.32
C GLY A 196 6.74 19.34 32.03
N ARG A 197 5.98 20.20 32.74
CA ARG A 197 6.58 21.31 33.52
C ARG A 197 5.95 21.42 34.89
N ARG A 198 6.41 20.59 35.82
CA ARG A 198 6.45 20.94 37.25
C ARG A 198 7.76 20.42 37.86
N GLY A 199 8.66 21.38 38.09
CA GLY A 199 9.58 21.39 39.23
C GLY A 199 10.84 20.54 39.12
N LEU A 200 11.94 21.17 38.67
CA LEU A 200 13.26 20.94 39.27
C LEU A 200 13.88 22.32 39.53
N PRO A 201 14.30 22.62 40.77
CA PRO A 201 14.81 23.94 41.14
C PRO A 201 16.22 24.14 40.59
N SER A 202 16.44 25.27 39.91
CA SER A 202 17.75 25.74 39.50
C SER A 202 18.60 26.03 40.73
N LEU A 203 19.81 25.48 40.72
CA LEU A 203 20.80 25.49 41.78
C LEU A 203 21.92 26.43 41.35
N GLU A 204 21.68 27.73 41.42
CA GLU A 204 22.69 28.79 41.22
C GLU A 204 22.29 29.98 42.09
N ASP A 205 22.84 30.03 43.31
CA ASP A 205 23.03 31.23 44.13
C ASP A 205 24.01 30.83 45.25
N GLU A 206 25.26 30.60 44.87
CA GLU A 206 26.39 30.58 45.80
C GLU A 206 26.89 32.02 45.91
N ASP A 207 26.56 32.69 47.02
CA ASP A 207 27.27 33.88 47.47
C ASP A 207 27.87 33.63 48.87
N PRO A 208 29.12 34.05 49.10
CA PRO A 208 29.98 33.49 50.13
C PRO A 208 29.74 34.05 51.53
N LEU A 209 29.87 33.16 52.52
CA LEU A 209 29.88 33.46 53.95
C LEU A 209 30.90 34.56 54.32
N PRO A 210 30.52 35.55 55.16
CA PRO A 210 31.50 36.24 55.98
C PRO A 210 31.67 35.52 57.32
N LEU A 211 32.92 35.14 57.57
CA LEU A 211 33.47 34.69 58.85
C LEU A 211 33.32 35.77 59.94
N ARG A 212 33.05 35.25 61.15
CA ARG A 212 33.62 35.62 62.47
C ARG A 212 32.86 36.56 63.44
N ARG A 213 32.84 36.03 64.68
CA ARG A 213 33.09 36.67 65.99
C ARG A 213 31.88 37.42 66.59
N TYR A 214 31.46 37.21 67.83
CA TYR A 214 32.05 36.63 69.06
C TYR A 214 31.03 35.77 69.78
#